data_AF-A0A2G5DNQ8-F1
#
_entry.id   AF-A0A2G5DNQ8-F1
#
_cell.length_a   1.000
_cell.length_b   1.000
_cell.length_c   1.000
_cell.angle_alpha   90.00
_cell.angle_beta   90.00
_cell.angle_gamma   90.00
#
_symmetry.space_group_name_H-M   'P 1'
#
loop_
_entity.id
_entity.type
_entity.pdbx_description
1 polymer ?
#
loop_
_entity_poly.entity_id
_entity_poly.type
_entity_poly.pdbx_seq_one_letter_code
_entity_poly.pdbx_strand_id
1 'polypeptide(L)'
;MFMVRVFRRTLFAAARSEPSNATAAASASTKMIHNPLEAFFEADRSQEEGKPVVYGRSWKASELRLKSWDDLQKLWCVLLKEKNMLMTQRQMLHAQNLRFPNPERIPKVNLQLVVITIGMCLLHKLVSKLVTST
;
A
#
# COMPACT_ATOMS: atom_id res chain seq x y z
N MET A 1 13.50 -47.00 47.54
CA MET A 1 13.57 -48.09 46.55
C MET A 1 14.35 -47.60 45.34
N PHE A 2 15.57 -48.10 45.12
CA PHE A 2 16.40 -47.83 43.94
C PHE A 2 16.49 -49.12 43.11
N MET A 3 16.33 -49.03 41.78
CA MET A 3 16.98 -49.83 40.71
C MET A 3 16.34 -49.43 39.35
N VAL A 4 17.03 -48.79 38.40
CA VAL A 4 18.02 -49.27 37.38
C VAL A 4 17.39 -49.55 35.99
N ARG A 5 17.80 -48.68 35.04
CA ARG A 5 18.17 -48.85 33.61
C ARG A 5 17.51 -49.89 32.67
N VAL A 6 17.05 -49.32 31.54
CA VAL A 6 17.34 -49.66 30.10
C VAL A 6 16.85 -51.00 29.54
N PHE A 7 16.03 -50.95 28.47
CA PHE A 7 16.38 -51.56 27.18
C PHE A 7 15.47 -51.12 26.03
N ARG A 8 16.10 -50.67 24.94
CA ARG A 8 15.53 -50.45 23.60
C ARG A 8 14.91 -51.74 23.06
N ARG A 9 13.77 -51.64 22.38
CA ARG A 9 13.44 -52.52 21.24
C ARG A 9 12.78 -51.72 20.11
N THR A 10 13.54 -51.64 19.03
CA THR A 10 13.24 -51.23 17.65
C THR A 10 11.93 -51.79 17.12
N LEU A 11 11.27 -51.10 16.18
CA LEU A 11 10.66 -51.74 15.00
C LEU A 11 10.32 -50.73 13.88
N PHE A 12 10.63 -51.20 12.66
CA PHE A 12 10.18 -50.82 11.32
C PHE A 12 10.80 -49.64 10.54
N ALA A 13 11.39 -50.05 9.41
CA ALA A 13 12.00 -49.29 8.35
C ALA A 13 10.97 -48.77 7.33
N ALA A 14 11.24 -47.60 6.74
CA ALA A 14 10.68 -47.19 5.46
C ALA A 14 11.74 -46.36 4.73
N ALA A 15 12.30 -46.94 3.66
CA ALA A 15 13.22 -46.28 2.76
C ALA A 15 12.50 -45.10 2.07
N ARG A 16 13.07 -43.89 2.16
CA ARG A 16 12.69 -42.78 1.28
C ARG A 16 13.70 -42.68 0.16
N SER A 17 13.26 -43.06 -1.03
CA SER A 17 13.86 -42.72 -2.30
C SER A 17 13.90 -41.19 -2.46
N GLU A 18 15.07 -40.65 -2.77
CA GLU A 18 15.19 -39.33 -3.42
C GLU A 18 14.68 -39.43 -4.87
N PRO A 19 13.87 -38.47 -5.31
CA PRO A 19 13.84 -38.10 -6.72
C PRO A 19 14.50 -36.73 -6.89
N SER A 20 15.67 -36.75 -7.52
CA SER A 20 16.26 -35.56 -8.15
C SER A 20 15.42 -35.12 -9.35
N ASN A 21 15.29 -33.80 -9.45
CA ASN A 21 15.03 -32.98 -10.64
C ASN A 21 13.65 -33.01 -11.35
N ALA A 22 13.21 -31.77 -11.54
CA ALA A 22 12.41 -31.22 -12.64
C ALA A 22 10.91 -31.53 -12.67
N THR A 23 10.12 -30.55 -12.22
CA THR A 23 8.98 -30.05 -13.00
C THR A 23 8.67 -28.60 -12.62
N ALA A 24 8.49 -27.79 -13.65
CA ALA A 24 8.11 -26.39 -13.62
C ALA A 24 6.71 -26.16 -13.04
N ALA A 25 6.40 -24.86 -12.88
CA ALA A 25 5.07 -24.26 -12.70
C ALA A 25 4.48 -24.29 -11.28
N ALA A 26 4.71 -23.22 -10.54
CA ALA A 26 3.72 -22.14 -10.46
C ALA A 26 4.31 -20.98 -9.66
N SER A 27 4.64 -19.88 -10.33
CA SER A 27 4.64 -18.58 -9.68
C SER A 27 3.19 -18.26 -9.33
N ALA A 28 2.67 -18.89 -8.27
CA ALA A 28 1.45 -18.47 -7.63
C ALA A 28 1.76 -17.08 -7.09
N SER A 29 1.36 -16.05 -7.83
CA SER A 29 1.23 -14.70 -7.31
C SER A 29 0.36 -14.82 -6.07
N THR A 30 1.00 -14.84 -4.91
CA THR A 30 0.33 -14.66 -3.63
C THR A 30 -0.29 -13.28 -3.71
N LYS A 31 -1.49 -13.17 -4.27
CA LYS A 31 -2.42 -12.12 -3.88
C LYS A 31 -2.62 -12.40 -2.40
N MET A 32 -1.76 -11.80 -1.58
CA MET A 32 -1.85 -11.81 -0.13
C MET A 32 -3.32 -11.65 0.19
N ILE A 33 -3.85 -12.49 1.07
CA ILE A 33 -5.15 -12.28 1.71
C ILE A 33 -4.96 -11.03 2.57
N HIS A 34 -4.87 -9.89 1.92
CA HIS A 34 -4.63 -8.60 2.51
C HIS A 34 -6.00 -8.12 2.95
N ASN A 35 -6.15 -7.84 4.24
CA ASN A 35 -7.37 -7.28 4.76
C ASN A 35 -7.59 -5.93 4.04
N PRO A 36 -8.70 -5.72 3.31
CA PRO A 36 -8.93 -4.45 2.62
C PRO A 36 -8.96 -3.25 3.59
N LEU A 37 -9.21 -3.50 4.88
CA LEU A 37 -9.19 -2.47 5.92
C LEU A 37 -7.78 -2.02 6.31
N GLU A 38 -6.78 -2.85 6.10
CA GLU A 38 -5.39 -2.51 6.45
C GLU A 38 -4.84 -1.37 5.58
N ALA A 39 -5.42 -1.12 4.39
CA ALA A 39 -5.11 0.04 3.56
C ALA A 39 -5.48 1.40 4.19
N PHE A 40 -6.30 1.42 5.25
CA PHE A 40 -6.60 2.63 6.01
C PHE A 40 -5.57 2.92 7.10
N PHE A 41 -4.64 2.01 7.35
CA PHE A 41 -3.64 2.10 8.41
C PHE A 41 -2.22 2.01 7.82
N GLU A 42 -1.25 2.63 8.48
CA GLU A 42 0.16 2.50 8.08
C GLU A 42 0.69 1.15 8.61
N ALA A 43 0.62 0.10 7.77
CA ALA A 43 0.95 -1.29 8.15
C ALA A 43 2.38 -1.51 8.67
N ASP A 44 3.32 -0.60 8.36
CA ASP A 44 4.76 -0.82 8.55
C ASP A 44 5.47 0.36 9.25
N ARG A 45 4.70 1.24 9.92
CA ARG A 45 5.22 2.44 10.59
C ARG A 45 5.09 2.31 12.10
N SER A 46 5.99 1.55 12.72
CA SER A 46 6.24 1.67 14.15
C SER A 46 6.61 3.13 14.43
N GLN A 47 5.85 3.81 15.29
CA GLN A 47 6.13 5.18 15.74
C GLN A 47 7.39 5.26 16.63
N GLU A 48 8.20 4.21 16.62
CA GLU A 48 9.41 4.00 17.39
C GLU A 48 10.58 4.13 16.42
N GLU A 49 11.08 5.34 16.29
CA GLU A 49 12.48 5.70 16.04
C GLU A 49 12.51 7.20 15.73
N GLY A 50 13.21 7.98 16.56
CA GLY A 50 13.30 9.45 16.53
C GLY A 50 13.93 10.07 15.28
N LYS A 51 13.74 9.46 14.10
CA LYS A 51 14.12 10.00 12.79
C LYS A 51 12.92 10.76 12.20
N PRO A 52 13.09 12.04 11.84
CA PRO A 52 12.04 12.76 11.12
C PRO A 52 11.78 12.05 9.80
N VAL A 53 10.55 11.55 9.64
CA VAL A 53 10.11 10.96 8.37
C VAL A 53 10.12 12.07 7.32
N VAL A 54 11.04 11.95 6.36
CA VAL A 54 11.11 12.88 5.23
C VAL A 54 10.01 12.51 4.23
N TYR A 55 8.92 13.27 4.24
CA TYR A 55 7.90 13.15 3.21
C TYR A 55 8.37 13.80 1.91
N GLY A 56 8.01 13.18 0.79
CA GLY A 56 8.36 13.65 -0.55
C GLY A 56 7.78 15.01 -0.91
N ARG A 57 8.33 15.57 -1.99
CA ARG A 57 7.85 16.80 -2.63
C ARG A 57 6.48 16.59 -3.26
N SER A 58 5.67 17.65 -3.31
CA SER A 58 4.43 17.63 -4.08
C SER A 58 4.66 17.67 -5.60
N TRP A 59 3.88 16.91 -6.37
CA TRP A 59 3.79 17.00 -7.83
C TRP A 59 3.51 18.42 -8.32
N LYS A 60 4.22 18.83 -9.39
CA LYS A 60 3.95 20.10 -10.07
C LYS A 60 2.91 19.92 -11.17
N ALA A 61 2.14 20.97 -11.44
CA ALA A 61 1.18 20.99 -12.54
C ALA A 61 1.83 20.72 -13.92
N SER A 62 3.07 21.16 -14.14
CA SER A 62 3.82 20.90 -15.37
C SER A 62 4.12 19.41 -15.57
N GLU A 63 4.40 18.67 -14.50
CA GLU A 63 4.70 17.22 -14.55
C GLU A 63 3.44 16.41 -14.84
N LEU A 64 2.30 16.84 -14.29
CA LEU A 64 1.01 16.17 -14.45
C LEU A 64 0.40 16.38 -15.84
N ARG A 65 0.66 17.53 -16.48
CA ARG A 65 0.17 17.83 -17.83
C ARG A 65 0.76 16.95 -18.92
N LEU A 66 1.94 16.38 -18.69
CA LEU A 66 2.65 15.52 -19.64
C LEU A 66 2.27 14.04 -19.54
N LYS A 67 1.39 13.68 -18.58
CA LYS A 67 0.98 12.29 -18.34
C LYS A 67 -0.31 11.93 -19.06
N SER A 68 -0.46 10.64 -19.37
CA SER A 68 -1.67 10.08 -19.95
C SER A 68 -2.85 10.20 -18.97
N TRP A 69 -4.08 10.18 -19.51
CA TRP A 69 -5.29 10.23 -18.69
C TRP A 69 -5.39 9.03 -17.74
N ASP A 70 -5.03 7.83 -18.20
CA ASP A 70 -5.05 6.61 -17.39
C ASP A 70 -4.08 6.66 -16.21
N ASP A 71 -2.87 7.18 -16.41
CA ASP A 71 -1.88 7.30 -15.34
C ASP A 71 -2.27 8.38 -14.34
N LEU A 72 -2.89 9.46 -14.81
CA LEU A 72 -3.42 10.52 -13.96
C LEU A 72 -4.57 10.01 -13.07
N GLN A 73 -5.46 9.18 -13.64
CA GLN A 73 -6.54 8.51 -12.91
C GLN A 73 -5.99 7.54 -11.86
N LYS A 74 -4.98 6.73 -12.20
CA LYS A 74 -4.30 5.84 -11.24
C LYS A 74 -3.64 6.63 -10.12
N LEU A 75 -2.95 7.72 -10.45
CA LEU A 75 -2.32 8.61 -9.47
C LEU A 75 -3.36 9.22 -8.53
N TRP A 76 -4.50 9.68 -9.06
CA TRP A 76 -5.60 10.18 -8.27
C TRP A 76 -6.13 9.13 -7.27
N CYS A 77 -6.29 7.87 -7.71
CA CYS A 77 -6.69 6.77 -6.83
C CYS A 77 -5.67 6.51 -5.70
N VAL A 78 -4.37 6.59 -5.98
CA VAL A 78 -3.31 6.43 -4.96
C VAL A 78 -3.37 7.55 -3.94
N LEU A 79 -3.47 8.81 -4.40
CA LEU A 79 -3.58 9.97 -3.53
C LEU A 79 -4.86 9.96 -2.68
N LEU A 80 -5.96 9.46 -3.23
CA LEU A 80 -7.21 9.32 -2.49
C LEU A 80 -7.09 8.29 -1.37
N LYS A 81 -6.42 7.15 -1.62
CA LYS A 81 -6.13 6.15 -0.58
C LYS A 81 -5.27 6.75 0.54
N GLU A 82 -4.23 7.50 0.18
CA GLU A 82 -3.39 8.20 1.15
C GLU A 82 -4.19 9.23 1.96
N LYS A 83 -5.04 10.03 1.31
CA LYS A 83 -5.93 10.98 2.01
C LYS A 83 -6.84 10.28 3.00
N ASN A 84 -7.44 9.15 2.63
CA ASN A 84 -8.32 8.39 3.50
C ASN A 84 -7.57 7.83 4.70
N MET A 85 -6.39 7.24 4.49
CA MET A 85 -5.50 6.76 5.54
C MET A 85 -5.14 7.88 6.55
N LEU A 86 -4.76 9.06 6.05
CA LEU A 86 -4.41 10.21 6.91
C LEU A 86 -5.61 10.72 7.72
N MET A 87 -6.83 10.67 7.15
CA MET A 87 -8.03 11.07 7.89
C MET A 87 -8.38 10.10 9.00
N THR A 88 -8.26 8.78 8.75
CA THR A 88 -8.44 7.75 9.78
C THR A 88 -7.44 7.95 10.92
N GLN A 89 -6.17 8.15 10.60
CA GLN A 89 -5.12 8.40 11.59
C GLN A 89 -5.38 9.67 12.40
N ARG A 90 -5.80 10.76 11.75
CA ARG A 90 -6.15 12.02 12.42
C ARG A 90 -7.30 11.85 13.40
N GLN A 91 -8.37 11.15 13.00
CA GLN A 91 -9.52 10.90 13.88
C GLN A 91 -9.15 10.01 15.05
N MET A 92 -8.36 8.96 14.83
CA MET A 92 -7.89 8.07 15.88
C MET A 92 -7.03 8.79 16.93
N LEU A 93 -6.07 9.61 16.48
CA LEU A 93 -5.22 10.40 17.38
C LEU A 93 -6.03 11.46 18.13
N HIS A 94 -6.99 12.11 17.47
CA HIS A 94 -7.89 13.05 18.12
C HIS A 94 -8.74 12.37 19.21
N ALA A 95 -9.26 11.16 18.96
CA ALA A 95 -10.00 10.39 19.96
C ALA A 95 -9.13 9.98 21.17
N GLN A 96 -7.83 9.74 20.93
CA GLN A 96 -6.84 9.45 21.97
C GLN A 96 -6.24 10.72 22.61
N ASN A 97 -6.70 11.91 22.20
CA ASN A 97 -6.16 13.21 22.61
C ASN A 97 -4.65 13.38 22.37
N LEU A 98 -4.13 12.72 21.33
CA LEU A 98 -2.75 12.79 20.88
C LEU A 98 -2.59 13.77 19.71
N ARG A 99 -1.46 14.46 19.67
CA ARG A 99 -1.13 15.40 18.59
C ARG A 99 -0.70 14.65 17.34
N PHE A 100 -1.16 15.13 16.18
CA PHE A 100 -0.76 14.58 14.88
C PHE A 100 0.73 14.85 14.62
N PRO A 101 1.56 13.81 14.36
CA PRO A 101 3.00 13.98 14.19
C PRO A 101 3.39 14.93 13.05
N ASN A 102 2.71 14.88 11.90
CA ASN A 102 3.14 15.58 10.66
C ASN A 102 1.96 16.25 9.91
N PRO A 103 1.38 17.33 10.45
CA PRO A 103 0.14 17.92 9.93
C PRO A 103 0.27 18.51 8.52
N GLU A 104 1.48 18.81 8.06
CA GLU A 104 1.76 19.37 6.74
C GLU A 104 1.52 18.39 5.58
N ARG A 105 1.36 17.09 5.86
CA ARG A 105 1.08 16.08 4.83
C ARG A 105 -0.33 16.22 4.25
N ILE A 106 -1.31 16.52 5.09
CA ILE A 106 -2.73 16.64 4.70
C ILE A 106 -2.95 17.75 3.64
N PRO A 107 -2.48 19.00 3.82
CA PRO A 107 -2.67 20.03 2.81
C PRO A 107 -1.93 19.72 1.50
N LYS A 108 -0.78 19.04 1.53
CA LYS A 108 -0.04 18.64 0.32
C LYS A 108 -0.85 17.67 -0.55
N VAL A 109 -1.43 16.62 0.07
CA VAL A 109 -2.25 15.63 -0.64
C VAL A 109 -3.52 16.28 -1.19
N ASN A 110 -4.18 17.14 -0.39
CA ASN A 110 -5.38 17.86 -0.86
C ASN A 110 -5.08 18.78 -2.05
N LEU A 111 -3.98 19.53 -2.02
CA LEU A 111 -3.58 20.39 -3.12
C LEU A 111 -3.36 19.58 -4.40
N GLN A 112 -2.68 18.44 -4.32
CA GLN A 112 -2.44 17.57 -5.47
C GLN A 112 -3.73 17.01 -6.05
N LEU A 113 -4.65 16.56 -5.19
CA LEU A 113 -5.95 16.05 -5.62
C LEU A 113 -6.72 17.12 -6.41
N VAL A 114 -6.72 18.37 -5.91
CA VAL A 114 -7.35 19.51 -6.59
C VAL A 114 -6.70 19.80 -7.94
N VAL A 115 -5.36 19.86 -8.00
CA VAL A 115 -4.62 20.13 -9.26
C VAL A 115 -4.94 19.07 -10.31
N ILE A 116 -4.93 17.79 -9.93
CA ILE A 116 -5.26 16.68 -10.83
C ILE A 116 -6.71 16.78 -11.31
N THR A 117 -7.64 17.03 -10.38
CA THR A 117 -9.08 17.11 -10.69
C THR A 117 -9.37 18.26 -11.65
N ILE A 118 -8.79 19.43 -11.42
CA ILE A 118 -8.92 20.59 -12.31
C ILE A 118 -8.36 20.26 -13.70
N GLY A 119 -7.19 19.63 -13.77
CA GLY A 119 -6.57 19.21 -15.03
C GLY A 119 -7.45 18.24 -15.82
N MET A 120 -7.99 17.22 -15.14
CA MET A 120 -8.91 16.25 -15.74
C MET A 120 -10.21 16.90 -16.23
N CYS A 121 -10.82 17.78 -15.44
CA CYS A 121 -12.03 18.50 -15.84
C CYS A 121 -11.80 19.42 -17.05
N LEU A 122 -10.67 20.13 -17.09
CA LEU A 122 -10.29 20.97 -18.22
C LEU A 122 -10.12 20.15 -19.50
N LEU A 123 -9.41 19.03 -19.41
CA LEU A 123 -9.20 18.12 -20.54
C LEU A 123 -10.54 17.56 -21.06
N HIS A 124 -11.42 17.13 -20.15
CA HIS A 124 -12.75 16.63 -20.51
C HIS A 124 -13.61 17.70 -21.18
N LYS A 125 -13.63 18.94 -20.66
CA LYS A 125 -14.36 20.05 -21.28
C LYS A 125 -13.82 20.42 -22.67
N LEU A 126 -12.51 20.35 -22.87
CA LEU A 126 -11.88 20.60 -24.17
C LEU A 126 -12.25 19.52 -25.19
N VAL A 127 -12.12 18.25 -24.82
CA VAL A 127 -12.50 17.12 -25.68
C VAL A 127 -13.99 17.16 -26.02
N SER A 128 -14.85 17.42 -25.03
CA SER A 128 -16.29 17.55 -25.25
C SER A 128 -16.63 18.67 -26.23
N LYS A 129 -16.02 19.85 -26.11
CA LYS A 129 -16.20 20.95 -27.06
C LYS A 129 -15.77 20.59 -28.48
N LEU A 130 -14.65 19.88 -28.63
CA LEU A 130 -14.15 19.44 -29.93
C LEU A 130 -15.11 18.45 -30.60
N VAL A 131 -15.64 17.48 -29.85
CA VAL A 131 -16.61 16.49 -30.36
C VAL A 131 -17.95 17.11 -30.74
N THR A 132 -18.42 18.11 -29.98
CA THR A 132 -19.70 18.79 -30.29
C THR A 132 -19.60 19.83 -31.41
N SER A 133 -18.39 20.22 -31.81
CA SER A 133 -18.15 21.21 -32.85
C SER A 133 -18.00 20.61 -34.25
N THR A 134 -17.98 19.28 -34.35
CA THR A 134 -17.96 18.48 -35.58
C THR A 134 -19.33 17.86 -35.82
#